data_AF-A0A936RXI0-F1
#
_entry.id   AF-A0A936RXI0-F1
#
_cell.length_a   1.000
_cell.length_b   1.000
_cell.length_c   1.000
_cell.angle_alpha   90.00
_cell.angle_beta   90.00
_cell.angle_gamma   90.00
#
_symmetry.space_group_name_H-M   'P 1'
#
loop_
_entity.id
_entity.type
_entity.pdbx_description
1 polymer ?
#
loop_
_entity_poly.entity_id
_entity_poly.type
_entity_poly.pdbx_seq_one_letter_code
_entity_poly.pdbx_strand_id
1 'polypeptide(L)'
;MANISIYLNGQQTAASLQWEDITVAAQWREGSASAIAEIENADFVKDSARIITDWINQGKIFNKLPIQIFATNSTSTKSVFQGYLDLRESCVFSPNLEKISCSIKKNDDIADIADRADALLWSDIKGFFPAGRDVLACIDKNDSAIEKVLLGISIYASIKELQEAIKESGYLIADLSNAATDILFNPGAFIMVLAKSLIRAAYITAMAYQIFVLIDSAVKSLYPPQYKIKVGTLHDYLTAVFKSLGYSFQTSISELSSVGVLLPADAEDNFFNDIVERTWSKENKPYPTGTNQDVIFPSWALDMGRTMFNARFALKDGKAVMHPRWHSYWSSQSSWVIPAHEPSPWKYNTKDVLAANTLRYATDSANQYTVIDYSKTSAQESAYAGKDSLIRGINRVAIPASLAPRYNERGSVEQLIFSMLETIGEVLSFFGIEIDLSFADNIGCVRLSQKTITEPTVFYMNGNRVAQNSKDIIGAGSLWQKYHAPSVGARLENQAKEFENVTVPFGLDDFMDVLESSRARTSAGDDAELTDLKWNFAKDKAEVSYKTRYIYAPNIQITKTTT
;
A
#
# COMPACT_ATOMS: atom_id res chain seq x y z
N MET A 1 16.04 36.52 32.12
CA MET A 1 16.54 35.13 32.15
C MET A 1 15.44 34.25 32.70
N ALA A 2 15.08 33.19 31.98
CA ALA A 2 14.11 32.20 32.45
C ALA A 2 14.81 31.19 33.38
N ASN A 3 14.18 30.85 34.50
CA ASN A 3 14.61 29.75 35.36
C ASN A 3 14.03 28.44 34.82
N ILE A 4 14.86 27.41 34.67
CA ILE A 4 14.43 26.09 34.20
C ILE A 4 14.23 25.16 35.39
N SER A 5 13.09 24.47 35.45
CA SER A 5 12.82 23.37 36.37
C SER A 5 12.55 22.09 35.59
N ILE A 6 13.17 20.98 36.03
CA ILE A 6 13.07 19.67 35.39
C ILE A 6 12.41 18.70 36.36
N TYR A 7 11.46 17.93 35.84
CA TYR A 7 10.80 16.85 36.55
C TYR A 7 11.12 15.54 35.85
N LEU A 8 11.70 14.60 36.59
CA LEU A 8 11.93 13.23 36.15
C LEU A 8 10.99 12.31 36.91
N ASN A 9 10.16 11.56 36.17
CA ASN A 9 9.12 10.69 36.75
C ASN A 9 8.23 11.42 37.79
N GLY A 10 7.89 12.69 37.52
CA GLY A 10 7.09 13.54 38.41
C GLY A 10 7.84 14.11 39.62
N GLN A 11 9.12 13.76 39.83
CA GLN A 11 9.94 14.32 40.90
C GLN A 11 10.77 15.49 40.39
N GLN A 12 10.67 16.64 41.07
CA GLN A 12 11.51 17.79 40.75
C GLN A 12 12.97 17.50 41.12
N THR A 13 13.87 17.65 40.17
CA THR A 13 15.30 17.47 40.41
C THR A 13 15.97 18.81 40.67
N ALA A 14 16.82 18.92 41.70
CA ALA A 14 17.66 20.10 41.89
C ALA A 14 18.59 20.25 40.68
N ALA A 15 18.68 21.45 40.11
CA ALA A 15 19.38 21.72 38.85
C ALA A 15 20.81 21.13 38.84
N SER A 16 20.91 19.95 38.23
CA SER A 16 22.09 19.12 38.07
C SER A 16 22.18 18.70 36.59
N LEU A 17 21.69 19.59 35.72
CA LEU A 17 21.74 19.51 34.27
C LEU A 17 22.61 20.69 33.85
N GLN A 18 23.60 20.49 32.97
CA GLN A 18 24.32 21.59 32.32
C GLN A 18 23.38 22.29 31.33
N TRP A 19 22.33 22.93 31.87
CA TRP A 19 21.21 23.46 31.10
C TRP A 19 21.62 24.60 30.18
N GLU A 20 22.72 25.27 30.50
CA GLU A 20 23.34 26.35 29.71
C GLU A 20 23.79 25.87 28.32
N ASP A 21 24.12 24.59 28.19
CA ASP A 21 24.55 23.96 26.94
C ASP A 21 23.41 23.24 26.21
N ILE A 22 22.21 23.20 26.79
CA ILE A 22 21.06 22.54 26.15
C ILE A 22 20.63 23.34 24.94
N THR A 23 20.74 22.67 23.80
CA THR A 23 20.19 23.13 22.54
C THR A 23 18.99 22.27 22.23
N VAL A 24 17.84 22.89 22.03
CA VAL A 24 16.66 22.19 21.49
C VAL A 24 16.74 22.29 19.98
N ALA A 25 16.91 21.14 19.35
CA ALA A 25 16.80 21.05 17.90
C ALA A 25 15.33 20.80 17.56
N ALA A 26 14.74 21.69 16.78
CA ALA A 26 13.48 21.53 16.11
C ALA A 26 13.76 21.22 14.63
N GLN A 27 13.42 19.99 14.22
CA GLN A 27 13.66 19.53 12.86
C GLN A 27 12.36 19.11 12.19
N TRP A 28 12.15 19.57 10.97
CA TRP A 28 11.02 19.18 10.13
C TRP A 28 11.49 18.15 9.11
N ARG A 29 11.99 17.01 9.62
CA ARG A 29 12.37 15.86 8.79
C ARG A 29 11.13 15.12 8.31
N GLU A 30 11.26 14.46 7.17
CA GLU A 30 10.19 13.66 6.54
C GLU A 30 8.87 14.39 6.29
N GLY A 31 8.86 15.71 6.46
CA GLY A 31 7.73 16.54 6.15
C GLY A 31 6.62 16.62 7.19
N SER A 32 6.90 16.35 8.46
CA SER A 32 5.97 16.72 9.52
C SER A 32 5.69 18.22 9.53
N ALA A 33 4.44 18.63 9.82
CA ALA A 33 4.14 20.03 10.16
C ALA A 33 4.79 20.42 11.49
N SER A 34 4.79 19.47 12.43
CA SER A 34 5.33 19.67 13.77
C SER A 34 6.83 19.37 13.80
N ALA A 35 7.58 20.17 14.54
CA ALA A 35 9.00 19.90 14.72
C ALA A 35 9.21 18.65 15.59
N ILE A 36 10.16 17.80 15.17
CA ILE A 36 10.83 16.84 16.03
C ILE A 36 11.69 17.66 16.97
N ALA A 37 11.32 17.69 18.25
CA ALA A 37 12.10 18.36 19.29
C ALA A 37 12.94 17.30 20.01
N GLU A 38 14.25 17.36 19.82
CA GLU A 38 15.20 16.45 20.47
C GLU A 38 16.28 17.24 21.21
N ILE A 39 16.69 16.71 22.36
CA ILE A 39 17.92 17.12 23.04
C ILE A 39 18.86 15.93 22.96
N GLU A 40 19.84 16.03 22.06
CA GLU A 40 20.70 14.90 21.65
C GLU A 40 21.51 14.33 22.83
N ASN A 41 22.05 15.18 23.70
CA ASN A 41 22.82 14.75 24.87
C ASN A 41 22.52 15.67 26.05
N ALA A 42 21.75 15.15 27.00
CA ALA A 42 21.53 15.81 28.28
C ALA A 42 22.30 15.08 29.38
N ASP A 43 23.12 15.83 30.11
CA ASP A 43 23.96 15.33 31.19
C ASP A 43 23.23 15.45 32.53
N PHE A 44 22.74 14.31 33.03
CA PHE A 44 22.08 14.19 34.33
C PHE A 44 23.11 13.86 35.40
N VAL A 45 23.22 14.68 36.45
CA VAL A 45 24.10 14.38 37.60
C VAL A 45 23.34 14.26 38.92
N LYS A 46 23.96 13.63 39.92
CA LYS A 46 23.46 13.49 41.31
C LYS A 46 22.06 12.86 41.39
N ASP A 47 21.07 13.58 41.95
CA ASP A 47 19.71 13.06 42.19
C ASP A 47 19.03 12.59 40.90
N SER A 48 19.25 13.30 39.78
CA SER A 48 18.72 12.91 38.47
C SER A 48 19.31 11.58 38.00
N ALA A 49 20.63 11.40 38.16
CA ALA A 49 21.32 10.16 37.82
C ALA A 49 20.85 9.00 38.71
N ARG A 50 20.56 9.25 39.99
CA ARG A 50 19.99 8.24 40.89
C ARG A 50 18.60 7.80 40.44
N ILE A 51 17.70 8.72 40.10
CA ILE A 51 16.35 8.39 39.58
C ILE A 51 16.43 7.49 38.35
N ILE A 52 17.32 7.82 37.40
CA ILE A 52 17.54 7.01 36.19
C ILE A 52 18.10 5.63 36.54
N THR A 53 19.07 5.56 37.44
CA THR A 53 19.68 4.30 37.89
C THR A 53 18.65 3.40 38.60
N ASP A 54 17.84 3.97 39.49
CA ASP A 54 16.78 3.25 40.20
C ASP A 54 15.72 2.72 39.24
N TRP A 55 15.36 3.49 38.20
CA TRP A 55 14.46 3.05 37.15
C TRP A 55 15.02 1.83 36.39
N ILE A 56 16.30 1.88 36.02
CA ILE A 56 16.98 0.77 35.33
C ILE A 56 17.08 -0.45 36.24
N ASN A 57 17.43 -0.28 37.52
CA ASN A 57 17.53 -1.35 38.50
C ASN A 57 16.19 -2.05 38.78
N GLN A 58 15.06 -1.39 38.50
CA GLN A 58 13.73 -1.99 38.52
C GLN A 58 13.42 -2.83 37.27
N GLY A 59 14.40 -3.03 36.37
CA GLY A 59 14.22 -3.73 35.10
C GLY A 59 13.49 -2.93 34.02
N LYS A 60 13.34 -1.61 34.20
CA LYS A 60 12.54 -0.74 33.32
C LYS A 60 13.36 -0.03 32.23
N ILE A 61 14.50 -0.59 31.85
CA ILE A 61 15.39 -0.01 30.83
C ILE A 61 14.71 0.18 29.47
N PHE A 62 13.74 -0.66 29.13
CA PHE A 62 12.94 -0.56 27.90
C PHE A 62 11.66 0.26 28.05
N ASN A 63 11.40 0.83 29.23
CA ASN A 63 10.23 1.63 29.50
C ASN A 63 10.58 3.12 29.42
N LYS A 64 9.68 3.91 28.82
CA LYS A 64 9.79 5.37 28.77
C LYS A 64 9.88 5.94 30.19
N LEU A 65 10.99 6.62 30.52
CA LEU A 65 11.14 7.38 31.77
C LEU A 65 10.68 8.83 31.51
N PRO A 66 9.52 9.28 32.05
CA PRO A 66 8.96 10.57 31.70
C PRO A 66 9.83 11.74 32.17
N ILE A 67 9.96 12.76 31.31
CA ILE A 67 10.63 14.02 31.63
C ILE A 67 9.76 15.21 31.22
N GLN A 68 9.69 16.21 32.09
CA GLN A 68 9.06 17.50 31.81
C GLN A 68 10.05 18.62 32.13
N ILE A 69 10.15 19.59 31.21
CA ILE A 69 10.98 20.77 31.37
C ILE A 69 10.05 21.98 31.36
N PHE A 70 10.08 22.74 32.45
CA PHE A 70 9.36 23.98 32.59
C PHE A 70 10.34 25.15 32.58
N ALA A 71 9.98 26.22 31.88
CA ALA A 71 10.68 27.48 31.94
C ALA A 71 9.79 28.51 32.62
N THR A 72 10.38 29.23 33.57
CA THR A 72 9.72 30.26 34.36
C THR A 72 10.36 31.60 34.05
N ASN A 73 9.59 32.52 33.47
CA ASN A 73 9.98 33.92 33.38
C ASN A 73 9.34 34.72 34.55
N SER A 74 9.54 36.03 34.60
CA SER A 74 9.00 36.90 35.67
C SER A 74 7.47 36.92 35.77
N THR A 75 6.76 36.40 34.77
CA THR A 75 5.30 36.54 34.62
C THR A 75 4.56 35.21 34.44
N SER A 76 5.23 34.11 34.13
CA SER A 76 4.60 32.82 33.83
C SER A 76 5.59 31.65 33.89
N THR A 77 5.09 30.47 34.26
CA THR A 77 5.75 29.18 34.07
C THR A 77 5.05 28.46 32.93
N LYS A 78 5.80 28.08 31.89
CA LYS A 78 5.30 27.31 30.75
C LYS A 78 6.03 25.96 30.67
N SER A 79 5.30 24.90 30.36
CA SER A 79 5.91 23.64 29.95
C SER A 79 6.54 23.85 28.58
N VAL A 80 7.86 23.72 28.49
CA VAL A 80 8.62 23.89 27.26
C VAL A 80 8.80 22.57 26.55
N PHE A 81 8.90 21.49 27.33
CA PHE A 81 9.15 20.17 26.80
C PHE A 81 8.44 19.12 27.65
N GLN A 82 7.78 18.19 26.97
CA GLN A 82 7.20 17.00 27.59
C GLN A 82 7.56 15.79 26.73
N GLY A 83 8.27 14.85 27.34
CA GLY A 83 8.79 13.70 26.64
C GLY A 83 9.27 12.60 27.57
N TYR A 84 10.28 11.86 27.12
CA TYR A 84 10.88 10.76 27.85
C TYR A 84 12.38 10.65 27.57
N LEU A 85 13.10 10.00 28.47
CA LEU A 85 14.49 9.60 28.26
C LEU A 85 14.54 8.29 27.46
N ASP A 86 15.28 8.29 26.36
CA ASP A 86 15.58 7.05 25.63
C ASP A 86 16.81 6.40 26.27
N LEU A 87 16.59 5.28 26.95
CA LEU A 87 17.62 4.57 27.69
C LEU A 87 18.32 3.46 26.89
N ARG A 88 17.93 3.27 25.62
CA ARG A 88 18.33 2.09 24.81
C ARG A 88 19.68 2.26 24.12
N GLU A 89 19.87 3.36 23.40
CA GLU A 89 20.96 3.48 22.40
C GLU A 89 22.04 4.51 22.79
N SER A 90 21.68 5.53 23.57
CA SER A 90 22.49 6.74 23.76
C SER A 90 22.82 7.03 25.23
N CYS A 91 22.47 6.15 26.17
CA CYS A 91 22.79 6.35 27.58
C CYS A 91 24.23 5.94 27.93
N VAL A 92 25.06 6.92 28.29
CA VAL A 92 26.42 6.70 28.77
C VAL A 92 26.48 6.88 30.29
N PHE A 93 26.90 5.82 30.98
CA PHE A 93 27.07 5.83 32.43
C PHE A 93 28.51 6.21 32.77
N SER A 94 28.69 7.24 33.59
CA SER A 94 29.97 7.63 34.16
C SER A 94 29.92 7.47 35.68
N PRO A 95 30.16 6.25 36.21
CA PRO A 95 30.01 5.94 37.63
C PRO A 95 30.87 6.84 38.52
N ASN A 96 32.07 7.19 38.06
CA ASN A 96 33.03 8.00 38.79
C ASN A 96 32.61 9.48 38.96
N LEU A 97 31.61 9.92 38.19
CA LEU A 97 31.16 11.32 38.15
C LEU A 97 29.71 11.48 38.60
N GLU A 98 29.06 10.40 39.07
CA GLU A 98 27.60 10.35 39.33
C GLU A 98 26.79 10.98 38.18
N LYS A 99 27.22 10.69 36.95
CA LYS A 99 26.75 11.32 35.72
C LYS A 99 26.21 10.28 34.75
N ILE A 100 25.06 10.56 34.18
CA ILE A 100 24.43 9.79 33.11
C ILE A 100 24.10 10.76 31.98
N SER A 101 24.59 10.47 30.78
CA SER A 101 24.30 11.25 29.57
C SER A 101 23.28 10.47 28.73
N CYS A 102 22.13 11.04 28.41
CA CYS A 102 21.09 10.36 27.60
C CYS A 102 20.38 11.36 26.67
N SER A 103 19.81 10.86 25.58
CA SER A 103 18.97 11.67 24.68
C SER A 103 17.55 11.82 25.25
N ILE A 104 16.97 13.01 25.11
CA ILE A 104 15.59 13.30 25.47
C ILE A 104 14.75 13.37 24.19
N LYS A 105 13.69 12.54 24.10
CA LYS A 105 12.76 12.47 22.98
C LYS A 105 11.37 12.98 23.36
N LYS A 106 10.68 13.64 22.43
CA LYS A 106 9.32 14.15 22.65
C LYS A 106 8.31 13.01 22.69
N ASN A 107 7.25 13.17 23.49
CA ASN A 107 6.10 12.24 23.44
C ASN A 107 5.32 12.44 22.13
N ASP A 108 4.72 11.36 21.62
CA ASP A 108 3.89 11.37 20.41
C ASP A 108 4.58 11.99 19.19
N ASP A 109 5.89 11.76 19.08
CA ASP A 109 6.67 12.20 17.93
C ASP A 109 6.43 11.31 16.71
N ILE A 110 6.41 11.93 15.54
CA ILE A 110 6.23 11.25 14.26
C ILE A 110 7.38 10.29 13.96
N ALA A 111 8.59 10.62 14.41
CA ALA A 111 9.78 9.81 14.22
C ALA A 111 9.65 8.44 14.89
N ASP A 112 8.97 8.38 16.05
CA ASP A 112 8.75 7.14 16.82
C ASP A 112 7.56 6.31 16.30
N ILE A 113 6.75 6.83 15.35
CA ILE A 113 5.57 6.09 14.88
C ILE A 113 5.94 4.85 14.07
N ALA A 114 6.93 4.96 13.18
CA ALA A 114 7.37 3.83 12.37
C ALA A 114 7.93 2.72 13.28
N ASP A 115 8.84 3.08 14.20
CA ASP A 115 9.41 2.18 15.19
C ASP A 115 8.34 1.52 16.08
N ARG A 116 7.34 2.30 16.53
CA ARG A 116 6.22 1.77 17.30
C ARG A 116 5.33 0.85 16.47
N ALA A 117 5.15 1.12 15.18
CA ALA A 117 4.39 0.26 14.27
C ALA A 117 5.16 -1.02 13.93
N ASP A 118 6.49 -0.97 13.83
CA ASP A 118 7.39 -2.12 13.67
C ASP A 118 7.39 -3.03 14.90
N ALA A 119 7.24 -2.45 16.08
CA ALA A 119 7.15 -3.21 17.33
C ALA A 119 5.81 -3.98 17.51
N LEU A 120 4.82 -3.74 16.65
CA LEU A 120 3.53 -4.42 16.69
C LEU A 120 3.54 -5.71 15.87
N LEU A 121 2.79 -6.70 16.33
CA LEU A 121 2.48 -7.89 15.55
C LEU A 121 1.05 -7.80 14.99
N TRP A 122 0.77 -8.48 13.86
CA TRP A 122 -0.59 -8.59 13.34
C TRP A 122 -1.55 -9.24 14.33
N SER A 123 -1.05 -10.12 15.21
CA SER A 123 -1.81 -10.69 16.32
C SER A 123 -2.36 -9.66 17.29
N ASP A 124 -1.66 -8.54 17.47
CA ASP A 124 -1.99 -7.49 18.43
C ASP A 124 -3.02 -6.54 17.86
N ILE A 125 -3.02 -6.36 16.54
CA ILE A 125 -3.87 -5.37 15.86
C ILE A 125 -5.09 -5.99 15.15
N LYS A 126 -5.19 -7.32 15.08
CA LYS A 126 -6.31 -8.03 14.44
C LYS A 126 -7.70 -7.61 14.93
N GLY A 127 -7.82 -7.16 16.19
CA GLY A 127 -9.08 -6.68 16.78
C GLY A 127 -9.58 -5.37 16.19
N PHE A 128 -8.74 -4.62 15.48
CA PHE A 128 -9.08 -3.34 14.86
C PHE A 128 -9.41 -3.45 13.37
N PHE A 129 -9.23 -4.63 12.76
CA PHE A 129 -9.58 -4.86 11.36
C PHE A 129 -11.08 -5.06 11.18
N PRO A 130 -11.68 -4.52 10.09
CA PRO A 130 -13.01 -4.93 9.67
C PRO A 130 -13.00 -6.40 9.23
N ALA A 131 -14.18 -6.99 9.05
CA ALA A 131 -14.32 -8.39 8.60
C ALA A 131 -13.70 -8.69 7.21
N GLY A 132 -13.23 -7.66 6.49
CA GLY A 132 -12.70 -7.75 5.14
C GLY A 132 -13.80 -7.73 4.08
N ARG A 133 -13.43 -7.39 2.85
CA ARG A 133 -14.32 -7.41 1.69
C ARG A 133 -14.00 -8.63 0.84
N ASP A 134 -15.03 -9.30 0.34
CA ASP A 134 -14.84 -10.41 -0.60
C ASP A 134 -14.48 -9.83 -1.97
N VAL A 135 -13.35 -10.25 -2.52
CA VAL A 135 -12.92 -9.96 -3.88
C VAL A 135 -12.68 -11.27 -4.62
N LEU A 136 -13.06 -11.29 -5.89
CA LEU A 136 -12.86 -12.43 -6.77
C LEU A 136 -11.45 -12.43 -7.36
N ALA A 137 -10.76 -13.55 -7.25
CA ALA A 137 -9.51 -13.83 -7.92
C ALA A 137 -9.64 -15.05 -8.84
N CYS A 138 -8.92 -15.01 -9.95
CA CYS A 138 -8.89 -16.06 -10.97
C CYS A 138 -7.46 -16.56 -11.16
N ILE A 139 -7.30 -17.87 -11.12
CA ILE A 139 -5.99 -18.52 -11.34
C ILE A 139 -5.92 -19.02 -12.77
N ASP A 140 -5.16 -18.31 -13.59
CA ASP A 140 -5.02 -18.58 -15.01
C ASP A 140 -3.59 -19.04 -15.30
N LYS A 141 -3.37 -20.36 -15.41
CA LYS A 141 -2.03 -20.91 -15.66
C LYS A 141 -1.61 -20.57 -17.09
N ASN A 142 -0.44 -19.93 -17.24
CA ASN A 142 0.06 -19.43 -18.52
C ASN A 142 0.31 -20.55 -19.55
N ASP A 143 0.68 -21.75 -19.10
CA ASP A 143 0.99 -22.90 -19.98
C ASP A 143 -0.26 -23.59 -20.56
N SER A 144 -1.45 -23.08 -20.28
CA SER A 144 -2.70 -23.73 -20.67
C SER A 144 -3.08 -23.58 -22.14
N ALA A 145 -2.40 -22.77 -22.96
CA ALA A 145 -2.88 -22.49 -24.32
C ALA A 145 -2.91 -23.73 -25.24
N ILE A 146 -1.88 -24.57 -25.21
CA ILE A 146 -1.82 -25.81 -26.02
C ILE A 146 -2.80 -26.85 -25.47
N GLU A 147 -2.85 -27.01 -24.14
CA GLU A 147 -3.81 -27.89 -23.47
C GLU A 147 -5.25 -27.48 -23.79
N LYS A 148 -5.54 -26.17 -23.77
CA LYS A 148 -6.83 -25.57 -24.13
C LYS A 148 -7.24 -25.92 -25.57
N VAL A 149 -6.29 -25.86 -26.51
CA VAL A 149 -6.54 -26.22 -27.93
C VAL A 149 -6.76 -27.72 -28.10
N LEU A 150 -5.90 -28.57 -27.54
CA LEU A 150 -6.03 -30.03 -27.65
C LEU A 150 -7.34 -30.54 -27.03
N LEU A 151 -7.73 -29.97 -25.90
CA LEU A 151 -8.99 -30.29 -25.24
C LEU A 151 -10.19 -29.79 -26.05
N GLY A 152 -10.10 -28.59 -26.63
CA GLY A 152 -11.09 -28.06 -27.57
C GLY A 152 -11.30 -28.99 -28.77
N ILE A 153 -10.21 -29.45 -29.42
CA ILE A 153 -10.29 -30.41 -30.53
C ILE A 153 -10.94 -31.73 -30.10
N SER A 154 -10.59 -32.23 -28.90
CA SER A 154 -11.15 -33.48 -28.37
C SER A 154 -12.65 -33.37 -28.14
N ILE A 155 -13.10 -32.26 -27.53
CA ILE A 155 -14.53 -31.96 -27.35
C ILE A 155 -15.24 -31.91 -28.71
N TYR A 156 -14.68 -31.19 -29.68
CA TYR A 156 -15.24 -31.09 -31.04
C TYR A 156 -15.42 -32.47 -31.68
N ALA A 157 -14.39 -33.31 -31.62
CA ALA A 157 -14.42 -34.66 -32.20
C ALA A 157 -15.51 -35.52 -31.56
N SER A 158 -15.62 -35.54 -30.23
CA SER A 158 -16.67 -36.29 -29.53
C SER A 158 -18.09 -35.81 -29.87
N ILE A 159 -18.29 -34.50 -30.09
CA ILE A 159 -19.59 -33.96 -30.50
C ILE A 159 -19.92 -34.37 -31.93
N LYS A 160 -18.95 -34.29 -32.84
CA LYS A 160 -19.15 -34.70 -34.23
C LYS A 160 -19.60 -36.16 -34.28
N GLU A 161 -18.96 -37.04 -33.51
CA GLU A 161 -19.37 -38.44 -33.37
C GLU A 161 -20.80 -38.58 -32.82
N LEU A 162 -21.20 -37.79 -31.82
CA LEU A 162 -22.57 -37.78 -31.31
C LEU A 162 -23.57 -37.30 -32.37
N GLN A 163 -23.27 -36.24 -33.10
CA GLN A 163 -24.11 -35.72 -34.18
C GLN A 163 -24.27 -36.75 -35.31
N GLU A 164 -23.20 -37.45 -35.67
CA GLU A 164 -23.23 -38.54 -36.65
C GLU A 164 -24.06 -39.72 -36.13
N ALA A 165 -23.89 -40.13 -34.87
CA ALA A 165 -24.70 -41.18 -34.25
C ALA A 165 -26.20 -40.81 -34.21
N ILE A 166 -26.54 -39.54 -33.97
CA ILE A 166 -27.92 -39.02 -34.03
C ILE A 166 -28.45 -39.07 -35.48
N LYS A 167 -27.68 -38.58 -36.46
CA LYS A 167 -28.08 -38.59 -37.87
C LYS A 167 -28.32 -40.01 -38.37
N GLU A 168 -27.40 -40.93 -38.10
CA GLU A 168 -27.57 -42.36 -38.43
C GLU A 168 -28.80 -42.97 -37.77
N SER A 169 -29.11 -42.58 -36.54
CA SER A 169 -30.31 -43.05 -35.85
C SER A 169 -31.59 -42.44 -36.42
N GLY A 170 -31.54 -41.19 -36.88
CA GLY A 170 -32.61 -40.54 -37.63
C GLY A 170 -32.90 -41.23 -38.97
N TYR A 171 -31.85 -41.64 -39.69
CA TYR A 171 -32.01 -42.46 -40.91
C TYR A 171 -32.65 -43.81 -40.62
N LEU A 172 -32.30 -44.47 -39.52
CA LEU A 172 -32.93 -45.73 -39.12
C LEU A 172 -34.40 -45.57 -38.70
N ILE A 173 -34.78 -44.42 -38.14
CA ILE A 173 -36.19 -44.09 -37.85
C ILE A 173 -36.95 -43.73 -39.14
N ALA A 174 -36.30 -43.06 -40.09
CA ALA A 174 -36.87 -42.82 -41.41
C ALA A 174 -37.03 -44.13 -42.21
N ASP A 175 -36.07 -45.05 -42.07
CA ASP A 175 -36.17 -46.41 -42.61
C ASP A 175 -37.25 -47.22 -41.88
N LEU A 176 -37.52 -46.98 -40.59
CA LEU A 176 -38.66 -47.55 -39.87
C LEU A 176 -40.00 -47.05 -40.45
N SER A 177 -40.09 -45.76 -40.77
CA SER A 177 -41.24 -45.14 -41.43
C SER A 177 -41.46 -45.69 -42.84
N ASN A 178 -40.39 -45.90 -43.59
CA ASN A 178 -40.45 -46.48 -44.95
C ASN A 178 -40.67 -47.99 -44.92
N ALA A 179 -40.20 -48.70 -43.90
CA ALA A 179 -40.50 -50.12 -43.69
C ALA A 179 -41.93 -50.32 -43.16
N ALA A 180 -42.56 -49.32 -42.55
CA ALA A 180 -43.93 -49.39 -42.04
C ALA A 180 -44.98 -49.68 -43.13
N THR A 181 -44.66 -49.46 -44.40
CA THR A 181 -45.52 -49.89 -45.52
C THR A 181 -45.45 -51.41 -45.79
N ASP A 182 -44.41 -52.11 -45.34
CA ASP A 182 -44.25 -53.58 -45.46
C ASP A 182 -44.55 -54.34 -44.14
N ILE A 183 -44.76 -53.63 -43.02
CA ILE A 183 -44.85 -54.19 -41.65
C ILE A 183 -46.15 -54.97 -41.36
N LEU A 184 -47.16 -54.95 -42.23
CA LEU A 184 -48.44 -55.63 -41.98
C LEU A 184 -48.36 -57.18 -41.88
N PHE A 185 -47.22 -57.80 -42.19
CA PHE A 185 -47.10 -59.27 -42.24
C PHE A 185 -46.00 -59.91 -41.36
N ASN A 186 -45.25 -59.16 -40.52
CA ASN A 186 -44.24 -59.77 -39.64
C ASN A 186 -44.05 -59.05 -38.28
N PRO A 187 -44.79 -59.43 -37.23
CA PRO A 187 -44.71 -58.79 -35.90
C PRO A 187 -43.36 -59.00 -35.18
N GLY A 188 -42.60 -60.06 -35.51
CA GLY A 188 -41.27 -60.29 -34.94
C GLY A 188 -40.23 -59.27 -35.41
N ALA A 189 -40.34 -58.82 -36.67
CA ALA A 189 -39.49 -57.77 -37.22
C ALA A 189 -39.76 -56.42 -36.54
N PHE A 190 -41.03 -56.08 -36.28
CA PHE A 190 -41.42 -54.84 -35.61
C PHE A 190 -40.83 -54.73 -34.19
N ILE A 191 -40.98 -55.78 -33.36
CA ILE A 191 -40.43 -55.81 -31.99
C ILE A 191 -38.90 -55.71 -32.01
N MET A 192 -38.24 -56.40 -32.95
CA MET A 192 -36.78 -56.37 -33.04
C MET A 192 -36.26 -54.99 -33.46
N VAL A 193 -36.95 -54.28 -34.36
CA VAL A 193 -36.56 -52.92 -34.73
C VAL A 193 -36.88 -51.92 -33.62
N LEU A 194 -38.00 -52.07 -32.91
CA LEU A 194 -38.35 -51.25 -31.74
C LEU A 194 -37.37 -51.44 -30.58
N ALA A 195 -36.95 -52.69 -30.32
CA ALA A 195 -35.90 -52.99 -29.36
C ALA A 195 -34.53 -52.43 -29.80
N LYS A 196 -34.17 -52.56 -31.08
CA LYS A 196 -32.94 -51.95 -31.63
C LYS A 196 -32.96 -50.43 -31.55
N SER A 197 -34.10 -49.79 -31.82
CA SER A 197 -34.24 -48.34 -31.71
C SER A 197 -34.20 -47.87 -30.25
N LEU A 198 -34.80 -48.61 -29.31
CA LEU A 198 -34.71 -48.32 -27.87
C LEU A 198 -33.29 -48.51 -27.33
N ILE A 199 -32.60 -49.59 -27.70
CA ILE A 199 -31.20 -49.83 -27.32
C ILE A 199 -30.30 -48.73 -27.89
N ARG A 200 -30.53 -48.32 -29.14
CA ARG A 200 -29.75 -47.26 -29.79
C ARG A 200 -30.07 -45.87 -29.20
N ALA A 201 -31.32 -45.60 -28.85
CA ALA A 201 -31.70 -44.40 -28.12
C ALA A 201 -31.04 -44.36 -26.73
N ALA A 202 -31.07 -45.47 -25.98
CA ALA A 202 -30.37 -45.57 -24.69
C ALA A 202 -28.85 -45.39 -24.84
N TYR A 203 -28.25 -45.93 -25.90
CA TYR A 203 -26.83 -45.75 -26.23
C TYR A 203 -26.48 -44.28 -26.55
N ILE A 204 -27.29 -43.61 -27.37
CA ILE A 204 -27.12 -42.18 -27.69
C ILE A 204 -27.27 -41.33 -26.43
N THR A 205 -28.26 -41.59 -25.59
CA THR A 205 -28.44 -40.88 -24.32
C THR A 205 -27.26 -41.11 -23.38
N ALA A 206 -26.75 -42.34 -23.28
CA ALA A 206 -25.56 -42.64 -22.49
C ALA A 206 -24.31 -41.94 -23.02
N MET A 207 -24.13 -41.87 -24.34
CA MET A 207 -23.05 -41.10 -24.97
C MET A 207 -23.20 -39.60 -24.72
N ALA A 208 -24.41 -39.03 -24.90
CA ALA A 208 -24.69 -37.63 -24.62
C ALA A 208 -24.38 -37.27 -23.17
N TYR A 209 -24.71 -38.15 -22.22
CA TYR A 209 -24.35 -38.00 -20.82
C TYR A 209 -22.83 -38.07 -20.58
N GLN A 210 -22.11 -39.02 -21.18
CA GLN A 210 -20.65 -39.11 -21.06
C GLN A 210 -19.95 -37.89 -21.65
N ILE A 211 -20.43 -37.41 -22.80
CA ILE A 211 -19.96 -36.18 -23.45
C ILE A 211 -20.25 -34.98 -22.56
N PHE A 212 -21.44 -34.90 -21.95
CA PHE A 212 -21.73 -33.86 -20.96
C PHE A 212 -20.75 -33.89 -19.79
N VAL A 213 -20.47 -35.04 -19.19
CA VAL A 213 -19.50 -35.17 -18.08
C VAL A 213 -18.09 -34.76 -18.52
N LEU A 214 -17.67 -35.15 -19.72
CA LEU A 214 -16.36 -34.78 -20.28
C LEU A 214 -16.28 -33.28 -20.55
N ILE A 215 -17.34 -32.70 -21.11
CA ILE A 215 -17.43 -31.26 -21.36
C ILE A 215 -17.46 -30.50 -20.04
N ASP A 216 -18.31 -30.85 -19.09
CA ASP A 216 -18.36 -30.22 -17.77
C ASP A 216 -16.98 -30.27 -17.07
N SER A 217 -16.32 -31.43 -17.10
CA SER A 217 -14.96 -31.59 -16.54
C SER A 217 -13.92 -30.75 -17.29
N ALA A 218 -13.99 -30.74 -18.62
CA ALA A 218 -13.08 -29.98 -19.47
C ALA A 218 -13.26 -28.48 -19.25
N VAL A 219 -14.49 -27.97 -19.25
CA VAL A 219 -14.77 -26.56 -19.05
C VAL A 219 -14.37 -26.12 -17.64
N LYS A 220 -14.61 -26.94 -16.61
CA LYS A 220 -14.10 -26.69 -15.25
C LYS A 220 -12.57 -26.68 -15.16
N SER A 221 -11.88 -27.41 -16.04
CA SER A 221 -10.41 -27.43 -16.12
C SER A 221 -9.84 -26.30 -16.98
N LEU A 222 -10.58 -25.84 -17.99
CA LEU A 222 -10.15 -24.81 -18.94
C LEU A 222 -10.32 -23.40 -18.37
N TYR A 223 -11.41 -23.19 -17.63
CA TYR A 223 -11.71 -21.89 -17.06
C TYR A 223 -10.94 -21.69 -15.76
N PRO A 224 -10.23 -20.55 -15.61
CA PRO A 224 -9.60 -20.17 -14.37
C PRO A 224 -10.60 -20.30 -13.21
N PRO A 225 -10.35 -21.17 -12.21
CA PRO A 225 -11.23 -21.25 -11.06
C PRO A 225 -11.29 -19.89 -10.35
N GLN A 226 -12.51 -19.53 -9.93
CA GLN A 226 -12.75 -18.32 -9.16
C GLN A 226 -12.65 -18.62 -7.67
N TYR A 227 -11.91 -17.79 -6.96
CA TYR A 227 -11.78 -17.84 -5.52
C TYR A 227 -12.29 -16.54 -4.91
N LYS A 228 -13.00 -16.66 -3.79
CA LYS A 228 -13.36 -15.51 -2.95
C LYS A 228 -12.25 -15.28 -1.93
N ILE A 229 -11.61 -14.12 -2.00
CA ILE A 229 -10.54 -13.71 -1.09
C ILE A 229 -11.02 -12.55 -0.22
N LYS A 230 -10.70 -12.58 1.08
CA LYS A 230 -10.91 -11.45 1.98
C LYS A 230 -9.76 -10.47 1.84
N VAL A 231 -10.07 -9.25 1.43
CA VAL A 231 -9.09 -8.16 1.33
C VAL A 231 -9.43 -7.00 2.27
N GLY A 232 -8.40 -6.38 2.82
CA GLY A 232 -8.49 -5.07 3.46
C GLY A 232 -8.24 -3.96 2.45
N THR A 233 -8.73 -2.75 2.72
CA THR A 233 -8.25 -1.56 2.01
C THR A 233 -7.05 -0.97 2.70
N LEU A 234 -6.20 -0.22 2.00
CA LEU A 234 -5.08 0.48 2.61
C LEU A 234 -5.53 1.42 3.75
N HIS A 235 -6.73 2.01 3.65
CA HIS A 235 -7.37 2.73 4.76
C HIS A 235 -7.60 1.84 6.00
N ASP A 236 -8.06 0.60 5.82
CA ASP A 236 -8.30 -0.34 6.91
C ASP A 236 -6.99 -0.70 7.63
N TYR A 237 -5.90 -0.94 6.90
CA TYR A 237 -4.58 -1.21 7.50
C TYR A 237 -4.07 -0.01 8.31
N LEU A 238 -4.06 1.19 7.71
CA LEU A 238 -3.64 2.41 8.41
C LEU A 238 -4.50 2.66 9.66
N THR A 239 -5.82 2.47 9.55
CA THR A 239 -6.74 2.63 10.68
C THR A 239 -6.44 1.63 11.79
N ALA A 240 -6.17 0.37 11.47
CA ALA A 240 -5.87 -0.66 12.46
C ALA A 240 -4.56 -0.35 13.20
N VAL A 241 -3.50 0.03 12.48
CA VAL A 241 -2.22 0.41 13.07
C VAL A 241 -2.38 1.62 13.98
N PHE A 242 -2.95 2.72 13.50
CA PHE A 242 -3.09 3.91 14.35
C PHE A 242 -3.99 3.70 15.55
N LYS A 243 -5.07 2.91 15.43
CA LYS A 243 -5.92 2.56 16.58
C LYS A 243 -5.18 1.79 17.65
N SER A 244 -4.35 0.82 17.27
CA SER A 244 -3.52 0.07 18.23
C SER A 244 -2.49 0.95 18.95
N LEU A 245 -2.05 2.03 18.28
CA LEU A 245 -1.15 3.03 18.87
C LEU A 245 -1.89 4.10 19.70
N GLY A 246 -3.21 4.03 19.80
CA GLY A 246 -4.03 4.95 20.58
C GLY A 246 -4.56 6.17 19.82
N TYR A 247 -4.49 6.19 18.49
CA TYR A 247 -4.93 7.32 17.66
C TYR A 247 -6.09 6.95 16.74
N SER A 248 -6.94 7.94 16.43
CA SER A 248 -7.87 7.84 15.30
C SER A 248 -7.19 8.24 13.99
N PHE A 249 -7.55 7.62 12.87
CA PHE A 249 -6.93 7.90 11.57
C PHE A 249 -7.81 8.84 10.73
N GLN A 250 -7.20 9.86 10.12
CA GLN A 250 -7.87 10.81 9.23
C GLN A 250 -6.99 11.12 8.01
N THR A 251 -7.60 11.26 6.83
CA THR A 251 -6.87 11.59 5.61
C THR A 251 -7.74 12.38 4.62
N SER A 252 -7.10 13.14 3.72
CA SER A 252 -7.78 13.75 2.56
C SER A 252 -7.67 12.90 1.28
N ILE A 253 -7.00 11.75 1.33
CA ILE A 253 -6.80 10.88 0.17
C ILE A 253 -7.99 9.91 0.08
N SER A 254 -8.96 10.23 -0.76
CA SER A 254 -10.20 9.45 -0.90
C SER A 254 -9.98 8.05 -1.49
N GLU A 255 -8.91 7.87 -2.27
CA GLU A 255 -8.57 6.59 -2.88
C GLU A 255 -8.28 5.49 -1.85
N LEU A 256 -7.77 5.84 -0.67
CA LEU A 256 -7.35 4.86 0.34
C LEU A 256 -8.45 3.87 0.73
N SER A 257 -9.71 4.32 0.77
CA SER A 257 -10.87 3.48 1.12
C SER A 257 -11.31 2.53 -0.01
N SER A 258 -10.72 2.66 -1.20
CA SER A 258 -11.02 1.83 -2.38
C SER A 258 -9.81 1.07 -2.92
N VAL A 259 -8.59 1.39 -2.45
CA VAL A 259 -7.39 0.59 -2.75
C VAL A 259 -7.42 -0.68 -1.92
N GLY A 260 -7.83 -1.78 -2.53
CA GLY A 260 -7.75 -3.13 -1.97
C GLY A 260 -6.32 -3.63 -1.98
N VAL A 261 -5.95 -4.37 -0.94
CA VAL A 261 -4.65 -5.03 -0.79
C VAL A 261 -4.89 -6.53 -0.69
N LEU A 262 -4.30 -7.25 -1.63
CA LEU A 262 -4.13 -8.70 -1.55
C LEU A 262 -2.74 -8.98 -0.99
N LEU A 263 -2.68 -9.73 0.10
CA LEU A 263 -1.44 -10.08 0.77
C LEU A 263 -0.97 -11.49 0.39
N PRO A 264 0.34 -11.77 0.50
CA PRO A 264 0.85 -13.14 0.48
C PRO A 264 0.06 -14.05 1.41
N ALA A 265 -0.26 -15.24 0.91
CA ALA A 265 -1.03 -16.25 1.63
C ALA A 265 -0.32 -17.61 1.53
N ASP A 266 -0.25 -18.30 2.66
CA ASP A 266 0.15 -19.72 2.74
C ASP A 266 -1.04 -20.56 2.28
N ALA A 267 -1.22 -20.62 0.96
CA ALA A 267 -2.21 -21.50 0.36
C ALA A 267 -1.57 -22.85 0.04
N GLU A 268 -2.07 -23.92 0.66
CA GLU A 268 -1.79 -25.29 0.19
C GLU A 268 -2.38 -25.46 -1.21
N ASP A 269 -1.53 -25.80 -2.19
CA ASP A 269 -1.95 -26.06 -3.57
C ASP A 269 -2.39 -27.52 -3.70
N ASN A 270 -3.62 -27.81 -3.27
CA ASN A 270 -4.23 -29.14 -3.39
C ASN A 270 -5.26 -29.14 -4.52
N PHE A 271 -4.88 -29.70 -5.68
CA PHE A 271 -5.69 -29.76 -6.91
C PHE A 271 -7.15 -30.19 -6.69
N PHE A 272 -7.41 -31.17 -5.81
CA PHE A 272 -8.77 -31.65 -5.53
C PHE A 272 -9.61 -30.65 -4.73
N ASN A 273 -9.03 -29.93 -3.77
CA ASN A 273 -9.74 -28.89 -3.01
C ASN A 273 -10.05 -27.67 -3.89
N ASP A 274 -9.20 -27.41 -4.88
CA ASP A 274 -9.35 -26.32 -5.85
C ASP A 274 -10.54 -26.48 -6.78
N ILE A 275 -10.87 -27.74 -7.12
CA ILE A 275 -12.01 -28.07 -7.99
C ILE A 275 -13.32 -28.05 -7.20
N VAL A 276 -13.31 -28.52 -5.95
CA VAL A 276 -14.53 -28.78 -5.16
C VAL A 276 -14.89 -27.64 -4.21
N GLU A 277 -13.93 -27.10 -3.45
CA GLU A 277 -14.19 -26.14 -2.37
C GLU A 277 -14.04 -24.68 -2.82
N ARG A 278 -13.23 -24.41 -3.85
CA ARG A 278 -12.94 -23.05 -4.39
C ARG A 278 -12.62 -22.02 -3.30
N THR A 279 -11.99 -22.46 -2.22
CA THR A 279 -11.54 -21.64 -1.09
C THR A 279 -10.08 -21.21 -1.31
N TRP A 280 -9.79 -19.94 -1.02
CA TRP A 280 -8.45 -19.37 -1.20
C TRP A 280 -7.46 -19.94 -0.18
N SER A 281 -7.83 -19.89 1.10
CA SER A 281 -7.10 -20.50 2.21
C SER A 281 -8.06 -20.81 3.37
N LYS A 282 -7.65 -21.70 4.28
CA LYS A 282 -8.40 -21.98 5.52
C LYS A 282 -8.47 -20.75 6.45
N GLU A 283 -7.51 -19.85 6.33
CA GLU A 283 -7.39 -18.62 7.12
C GLU A 283 -7.64 -17.36 6.26
N ASN A 284 -8.65 -17.38 5.39
CA ASN A 284 -8.98 -16.27 4.50
C ASN A 284 -9.36 -14.99 5.29
N LYS A 285 -8.35 -14.20 5.68
CA LYS A 285 -8.45 -12.99 6.51
C LYS A 285 -7.90 -11.78 5.74
N PRO A 286 -8.40 -10.57 6.02
CA PRO A 286 -7.93 -9.35 5.37
C PRO A 286 -6.61 -8.82 5.97
N TYR A 287 -5.83 -9.64 6.67
CA TYR A 287 -4.55 -9.28 7.29
C TYR A 287 -3.63 -10.49 7.28
N PRO A 288 -2.29 -10.31 7.37
CA PRO A 288 -1.35 -11.44 7.34
C PRO A 288 -1.62 -12.44 8.47
N THR A 289 -1.59 -13.73 8.14
CA THR A 289 -1.69 -14.85 9.08
C THR A 289 -0.61 -15.89 8.79
N GLY A 290 -0.38 -16.81 9.74
CA GLY A 290 0.64 -17.85 9.59
C GLY A 290 2.05 -17.28 9.41
N THR A 291 2.83 -17.89 8.51
CA THR A 291 4.24 -17.51 8.29
C THR A 291 4.40 -16.14 7.61
N ASN A 292 3.33 -15.62 6.99
CA ASN A 292 3.33 -14.29 6.37
C ASN A 292 3.38 -13.14 7.39
N GLN A 293 3.09 -13.40 8.66
CA GLN A 293 3.23 -12.41 9.74
C GLN A 293 4.69 -12.04 10.00
N ASP A 294 5.62 -12.92 9.64
CA ASP A 294 7.06 -12.73 9.91
C ASP A 294 7.76 -11.91 8.80
N VAL A 295 7.09 -11.68 7.67
CA VAL A 295 7.68 -11.03 6.48
C VAL A 295 7.16 -9.60 6.29
N ILE A 296 5.90 -9.34 6.62
CA ILE A 296 5.27 -8.03 6.47
C ILE A 296 4.93 -7.53 7.86
N PHE A 297 5.55 -6.44 8.31
CA PHE A 297 5.24 -5.81 9.61
C PHE A 297 4.14 -4.75 9.46
N PRO A 298 3.41 -4.38 10.54
CA PRO A 298 2.36 -3.37 10.46
C PRO A 298 2.83 -1.99 9.96
N SER A 299 4.11 -1.63 10.19
CA SER A 299 4.77 -0.45 9.61
C SER A 299 4.70 -0.37 8.08
N TRP A 300 4.65 -1.51 7.38
CA TRP A 300 4.52 -1.56 5.92
C TRP A 300 3.33 -0.74 5.41
N ALA A 301 2.22 -0.69 6.17
CA ALA A 301 1.06 0.10 5.78
C ALA A 301 1.37 1.60 5.75
N LEU A 302 2.21 2.08 6.66
CA LEU A 302 2.63 3.47 6.76
C LEU A 302 3.55 3.82 5.59
N ASP A 303 4.50 2.95 5.28
CA ASP A 303 5.41 3.10 4.15
C ASP A 303 4.68 3.07 2.83
N MET A 304 3.72 2.15 2.68
CA MET A 304 2.84 2.09 1.52
C MET A 304 2.04 3.38 1.33
N GLY A 305 1.41 3.88 2.40
CA GLY A 305 0.65 5.13 2.40
C GLY A 305 1.51 6.35 2.03
N ARG A 306 2.71 6.48 2.63
CA ARG A 306 3.69 7.55 2.33
C ARG A 306 4.13 7.48 0.88
N THR A 307 4.57 6.31 0.44
CA THR A 307 5.24 6.11 -0.85
C THR A 307 4.26 6.22 -2.01
N MET A 308 3.10 5.56 -1.92
CA MET A 308 2.11 5.55 -3.00
C MET A 308 1.52 6.95 -3.23
N PHE A 309 1.27 7.72 -2.16
CA PHE A 309 0.58 9.01 -2.23
C PHE A 309 1.44 10.23 -1.93
N ASN A 310 2.78 10.07 -1.89
CA ASN A 310 3.72 11.13 -1.49
C ASN A 310 3.22 11.91 -0.26
N ALA A 311 2.79 11.15 0.75
CA ALA A 311 2.03 11.67 1.88
C ALA A 311 2.93 11.82 3.12
N ARG A 312 2.51 12.74 3.99
CA ARG A 312 3.10 12.99 5.31
C ARG A 312 2.09 12.65 6.39
N PHE A 313 2.60 12.31 7.56
CA PHE A 313 1.79 12.10 8.76
C PHE A 313 2.03 13.21 9.77
N ALA A 314 1.02 13.47 10.62
CA ALA A 314 1.21 14.19 11.86
C ALA A 314 0.30 13.61 12.95
N LEU A 315 0.72 13.74 14.20
CA LEU A 315 -0.10 13.44 15.37
C LEU A 315 -0.59 14.76 15.98
N LYS A 316 -1.90 14.91 16.08
CA LYS A 316 -2.53 16.08 16.70
C LYS A 316 -3.84 15.68 17.38
N ASP A 317 -3.99 16.04 18.66
CA ASP A 317 -5.23 15.86 19.43
C ASP A 317 -5.77 14.40 19.43
N GLY A 318 -4.89 13.41 19.59
CA GLY A 318 -5.26 11.99 19.54
C GLY A 318 -5.63 11.47 18.14
N LYS A 319 -5.28 12.23 17.10
CA LYS A 319 -5.50 11.86 15.69
C LYS A 319 -4.19 11.74 14.95
N ALA A 320 -4.06 10.67 14.18
CA ALA A 320 -3.07 10.52 13.14
C ALA A 320 -3.67 11.03 11.82
N VAL A 321 -3.17 12.16 11.34
CA VAL A 321 -3.60 12.75 10.08
C VAL A 321 -2.60 12.42 8.96
N MET A 322 -3.10 12.11 7.78
CA MET A 322 -2.28 11.83 6.59
C MET A 322 -2.75 12.65 5.40
N HIS A 323 -1.85 13.45 4.83
CA HIS A 323 -2.15 14.29 3.67
C HIS A 323 -0.99 14.30 2.67
N PRO A 324 -1.27 14.47 1.36
CA PRO A 324 -0.22 14.65 0.34
C PRO A 324 0.70 15.82 0.69
N ARG A 325 1.97 15.76 0.29
CA ARG A 325 2.98 16.78 0.63
C ARG A 325 2.62 18.21 0.22
N TRP A 326 1.87 18.38 -0.87
CA TRP A 326 1.43 19.68 -1.37
C TRP A 326 0.11 20.17 -0.76
N HIS A 327 -0.51 19.40 0.14
CA HIS A 327 -1.81 19.75 0.72
C HIS A 327 -1.71 20.98 1.64
N SER A 328 -2.76 21.82 1.64
CA SER A 328 -2.81 23.07 2.44
C SER A 328 -2.72 22.85 3.95
N TYR A 329 -3.02 21.63 4.42
CA TYR A 329 -2.80 21.24 5.82
C TYR A 329 -1.36 21.53 6.29
N TRP A 330 -0.37 21.35 5.42
CA TRP A 330 1.06 21.60 5.72
C TRP A 330 1.47 23.07 5.56
N SER A 331 0.53 23.94 5.20
CA SER A 331 0.78 25.36 4.89
C SER A 331 0.27 26.31 5.98
N SER A 332 -0.13 25.80 7.16
CA SER A 332 -0.52 26.65 8.28
C SER A 332 0.65 27.53 8.69
N GLN A 333 0.52 28.84 8.67
CA GLN A 333 1.62 29.74 9.02
C GLN A 333 1.84 29.76 10.54
N SER A 334 3.08 29.69 11.01
CA SER A 334 3.44 30.08 12.39
C SER A 334 3.15 31.57 12.60
N SER A 335 2.78 31.97 13.81
CA SER A 335 2.72 33.40 14.17
C SER A 335 4.11 34.06 14.23
N TRP A 336 5.16 33.26 14.33
CA TRP A 336 6.54 33.74 14.35
C TRP A 336 6.98 34.34 12.99
N VAL A 337 7.68 35.47 13.08
CA VAL A 337 8.30 36.16 11.95
C VAL A 337 9.81 36.15 12.14
N ILE A 338 10.54 35.63 11.15
CA ILE A 338 12.00 35.59 11.15
C ILE A 338 12.53 37.03 11.23
N PRO A 339 13.21 37.42 12.33
CA PRO A 339 13.71 38.77 12.49
C PRO A 339 14.68 39.18 11.38
N ALA A 340 14.78 40.49 11.17
CA ALA A 340 15.84 41.05 10.33
C ALA A 340 17.21 40.64 10.91
N HIS A 341 18.09 40.16 10.04
CA HIS A 341 19.43 39.70 10.38
C HIS A 341 20.41 40.25 9.34
N GLU A 342 21.70 40.20 9.66
CA GLU A 342 22.74 40.60 8.71
C GLU A 342 22.70 39.73 7.44
N PRO A 343 23.07 40.29 6.27
CA PRO A 343 23.07 39.54 5.02
C PRO A 343 23.83 38.22 5.16
N SER A 344 23.10 37.11 5.15
CA SER A 344 23.66 35.78 5.30
C SER A 344 23.96 35.17 3.93
N PRO A 345 25.04 34.38 3.79
CA PRO A 345 25.29 33.64 2.56
C PRO A 345 24.11 32.71 2.27
N TRP A 346 23.72 32.64 1.00
CA TRP A 346 22.64 31.78 0.54
C TRP A 346 23.07 31.02 -0.71
N LYS A 347 22.39 29.91 -0.98
CA LYS A 347 22.59 29.10 -2.19
C LYS A 347 21.24 28.76 -2.82
N TYR A 348 21.25 28.29 -4.06
CA TYR A 348 20.05 27.75 -4.69
C TYR A 348 19.85 26.29 -4.28
N ASN A 349 18.58 25.84 -4.20
CA ASN A 349 18.25 24.44 -3.92
C ASN A 349 18.48 23.50 -5.13
N THR A 350 19.58 23.68 -5.86
CA THR A 350 19.88 22.91 -7.09
C THR A 350 20.04 21.42 -6.83
N LYS A 351 20.25 21.00 -5.56
CA LYS A 351 20.27 19.58 -5.17
C LYS A 351 18.90 18.91 -5.29
N ASP A 352 17.82 19.68 -5.18
CA ASP A 352 16.44 19.19 -5.31
C ASP A 352 16.04 19.03 -6.80
N VAL A 353 16.81 19.61 -7.72
CA VAL A 353 16.60 19.53 -9.18
C VAL A 353 17.33 18.31 -9.72
N LEU A 354 16.58 17.21 -9.90
CA LEU A 354 17.11 15.95 -10.38
C LEU A 354 16.78 15.72 -11.86
N ALA A 355 17.69 15.04 -12.57
CA ALA A 355 17.55 14.79 -14.00
C ALA A 355 16.38 13.86 -14.32
N ALA A 356 16.13 12.87 -13.46
CA ALA A 356 14.98 12.00 -13.57
C ALA A 356 14.37 11.69 -12.20
N ASN A 357 13.06 11.63 -12.14
CA ASN A 357 12.32 11.12 -11.01
C ASN A 357 11.39 10.01 -11.50
N THR A 358 11.46 8.84 -10.88
CA THR A 358 10.69 7.67 -11.29
C THR A 358 9.84 7.14 -10.15
N LEU A 359 8.59 6.81 -10.44
CA LEU A 359 7.70 6.03 -9.56
C LEU A 359 7.42 4.69 -10.21
N ARG A 360 7.61 3.59 -9.48
CA ARG A 360 7.47 2.25 -10.04
C ARG A 360 6.85 1.28 -9.03
N TYR A 361 5.94 0.44 -9.51
CA TYR A 361 5.45 -0.74 -8.83
C TYR A 361 6.46 -1.89 -8.87
N ALA A 362 6.51 -2.69 -7.80
CA ALA A 362 7.18 -3.97 -7.80
C ALA A 362 6.49 -4.94 -8.79
N THR A 363 7.22 -5.98 -9.18
CA THR A 363 6.68 -7.12 -9.94
C THR A 363 6.72 -8.33 -9.04
N ASP A 364 5.65 -9.10 -9.00
CA ASP A 364 5.58 -10.31 -8.19
C ASP A 364 6.14 -11.49 -9.00
N SER A 365 7.22 -12.09 -8.49
CA SER A 365 7.88 -13.22 -9.14
C SER A 365 7.00 -14.48 -9.24
N ALA A 366 6.05 -14.63 -8.32
CA ALA A 366 5.10 -15.73 -8.30
C ALA A 366 3.89 -15.48 -9.23
N ASN A 367 3.58 -14.22 -9.54
CA ASN A 367 2.51 -13.84 -10.44
C ASN A 367 3.04 -13.31 -11.78
N GLN A 368 3.15 -14.19 -12.77
CA GLN A 368 3.66 -13.86 -14.11
C GLN A 368 2.88 -12.72 -14.80
N TYR A 369 1.59 -12.55 -14.48
CA TYR A 369 0.78 -11.49 -15.08
C TYR A 369 1.21 -10.09 -14.65
N THR A 370 1.90 -9.92 -13.52
CA THR A 370 2.48 -8.63 -13.14
C THR A 370 3.64 -8.22 -14.03
N VAL A 371 4.28 -9.20 -14.70
CA VAL A 371 5.35 -8.98 -15.69
C VAL A 371 4.77 -8.83 -17.09
N ILE A 372 3.78 -9.65 -17.46
CA ILE A 372 3.15 -9.61 -18.78
C ILE A 372 2.32 -8.32 -18.95
N ASP A 373 1.50 -7.97 -17.95
CA ASP A 373 0.71 -6.74 -17.95
C ASP A 373 1.43 -5.62 -17.17
N TYR A 374 2.61 -5.26 -17.66
CA TYR A 374 3.46 -4.19 -17.10
C TYR A 374 2.94 -2.77 -17.39
N SER A 375 1.79 -2.64 -18.08
CA SER A 375 1.23 -1.35 -18.45
C SER A 375 0.87 -0.50 -17.22
N LYS A 376 1.20 0.80 -17.27
CA LYS A 376 0.96 1.82 -16.23
C LYS A 376 1.61 1.53 -14.87
N THR A 377 2.60 0.63 -14.83
CA THR A 377 3.30 0.26 -13.59
C THR A 377 4.48 1.18 -13.28
N SER A 378 4.92 2.00 -14.24
CA SER A 378 5.99 2.96 -14.03
C SER A 378 5.72 4.31 -14.68
N ALA A 379 6.20 5.37 -14.03
CA ALA A 379 6.17 6.72 -14.55
C ALA A 379 7.51 7.40 -14.29
N GLN A 380 7.95 8.21 -15.24
CA GLN A 380 9.17 8.99 -15.16
C GLN A 380 8.90 10.43 -15.59
N GLU A 381 9.42 11.37 -14.81
CA GLU A 381 9.53 12.78 -15.17
C GLU A 381 11.00 13.13 -15.28
N SER A 382 11.41 13.75 -16.38
CA SER A 382 12.80 14.12 -16.64
C SER A 382 12.94 15.62 -16.82
N ALA A 383 13.99 16.19 -16.25
CA ALA A 383 14.31 17.61 -16.29
C ALA A 383 15.60 17.84 -17.09
N TYR A 384 15.56 18.82 -17.99
CA TYR A 384 16.69 19.12 -18.89
C TYR A 384 16.81 20.62 -19.14
N ALA A 385 18.03 21.15 -19.13
CA ALA A 385 18.33 22.57 -19.30
C ALA A 385 19.13 22.89 -20.59
N GLY A 386 19.04 22.05 -21.63
CA GLY A 386 19.77 22.23 -22.88
C GLY A 386 21.08 21.43 -22.96
N LYS A 387 21.81 21.57 -24.08
CA LYS A 387 22.96 20.71 -24.45
C LYS A 387 24.03 20.62 -23.37
N ASP A 388 24.27 21.72 -22.67
CA ASP A 388 25.29 21.85 -21.62
C ASP A 388 24.70 21.71 -20.21
N SER A 389 23.56 21.01 -20.07
CA SER A 389 22.85 20.81 -18.80
C SER A 389 23.72 20.09 -17.77
N LEU A 390 23.87 20.72 -16.59
CA LEU A 390 24.54 20.13 -15.42
C LEU A 390 23.58 19.41 -14.46
N ILE A 391 22.28 19.37 -14.79
CA ILE A 391 21.27 18.64 -14.01
C ILE A 391 21.62 17.14 -14.04
N ARG A 392 21.72 16.53 -12.86
CA ARG A 392 22.14 15.14 -12.67
C ARG A 392 21.35 14.47 -11.56
N GLY A 393 21.53 13.16 -11.43
CA GLY A 393 20.90 12.37 -10.37
C GLY A 393 19.53 11.84 -10.77
N ILE A 394 19.15 10.75 -10.10
CA ILE A 394 17.88 10.06 -10.32
C ILE A 394 17.26 9.81 -8.95
N ASN A 395 16.01 10.23 -8.76
CA ASN A 395 15.20 9.79 -7.64
C ASN A 395 14.35 8.60 -8.05
N ARG A 396 14.39 7.52 -7.27
CA ARG A 396 13.60 6.31 -7.52
C ARG A 396 12.69 6.04 -6.33
N VAL A 397 11.40 6.18 -6.56
CA VAL A 397 10.36 5.84 -5.59
C VAL A 397 9.79 4.48 -6.00
N ALA A 398 10.08 3.45 -5.20
CA ALA A 398 9.57 2.11 -5.40
C ALA A 398 8.37 1.87 -4.48
N ILE A 399 7.18 1.66 -5.06
CA ILE A 399 6.00 1.25 -4.32
C ILE A 399 6.20 -0.23 -3.94
N PRO A 400 6.19 -0.60 -2.64
CA PRO A 400 6.49 -1.96 -2.17
C PRO A 400 5.27 -2.89 -2.31
N ALA A 401 4.69 -2.89 -3.51
CA ALA A 401 3.59 -3.73 -3.94
C ALA A 401 3.61 -3.85 -5.46
N SER A 402 2.97 -4.90 -5.98
CA SER A 402 2.64 -5.02 -7.38
C SER A 402 1.26 -4.43 -7.69
N LEU A 403 1.06 -4.03 -8.94
CA LEU A 403 -0.24 -3.55 -9.42
C LEU A 403 -1.03 -4.74 -9.98
N ALA A 404 -2.23 -4.97 -9.48
CA ALA A 404 -2.99 -6.18 -9.83
C ALA A 404 -3.35 -6.21 -11.33
N PRO A 405 -3.01 -7.30 -12.04
CA PRO A 405 -3.54 -7.57 -13.36
C PRO A 405 -5.04 -7.84 -13.27
N ARG A 406 -5.80 -7.29 -14.21
CA ARG A 406 -7.25 -7.49 -14.30
C ARG A 406 -7.54 -8.50 -15.40
N TYR A 407 -8.42 -9.46 -15.12
CA TYR A 407 -8.96 -10.32 -16.18
C TYR A 407 -9.93 -9.49 -17.03
N ASN A 408 -9.49 -9.04 -18.21
CA ASN A 408 -10.20 -8.03 -19.00
C ASN A 408 -11.17 -8.61 -20.01
N GLU A 409 -10.74 -9.65 -20.71
CA GLU A 409 -11.48 -10.27 -21.79
C GLU A 409 -11.15 -11.76 -21.85
N ARG A 410 -12.05 -12.52 -22.47
CA ARG A 410 -11.80 -13.92 -22.81
C ARG A 410 -10.79 -13.96 -23.95
N GLY A 411 -9.73 -14.75 -23.81
CA GLY A 411 -8.78 -14.96 -24.88
C GLY A 411 -9.45 -15.59 -26.11
N SER A 412 -8.85 -15.46 -27.29
CA SER A 412 -9.45 -15.98 -28.54
C SER A 412 -9.77 -17.48 -28.49
N VAL A 413 -8.96 -18.28 -27.78
CA VAL A 413 -9.20 -19.71 -27.56
C VAL A 413 -10.40 -19.95 -26.65
N GLU A 414 -10.56 -19.15 -25.59
CA GLU A 414 -11.71 -19.23 -24.69
C GLU A 414 -13.01 -18.82 -25.39
N GLN A 415 -12.95 -17.83 -26.28
CA GLN A 415 -14.08 -17.45 -27.14
C GLN A 415 -14.48 -18.59 -28.07
N LEU A 416 -13.52 -19.24 -28.73
CA LEU A 416 -13.78 -20.41 -29.57
C LEU A 416 -14.43 -21.55 -28.78
N ILE A 417 -13.90 -21.87 -27.60
CA ILE A 417 -14.47 -22.87 -26.71
C ILE A 417 -15.90 -22.47 -26.34
N PHE A 418 -16.16 -21.20 -25.98
CA PHE A 418 -17.50 -20.75 -25.62
C PHE A 418 -18.50 -20.91 -26.76
N SER A 419 -18.13 -20.54 -27.99
CA SER A 419 -18.99 -20.77 -29.18
C SER A 419 -19.25 -22.26 -29.43
N MET A 420 -18.27 -23.13 -29.16
CA MET A 420 -18.48 -24.57 -29.22
C MET A 420 -19.45 -25.04 -28.12
N LEU A 421 -19.30 -24.55 -26.89
CA LEU A 421 -20.19 -24.88 -25.77
C LEU A 421 -21.63 -24.42 -25.99
N GLU A 422 -21.84 -23.27 -26.63
CA GLU A 422 -23.18 -22.82 -27.06
C GLU A 422 -23.80 -23.83 -28.04
N THR A 423 -23.03 -24.25 -29.05
CA THR A 423 -23.46 -25.27 -30.03
C THR A 423 -23.76 -26.62 -29.35
N ILE A 424 -22.98 -26.99 -28.33
CA ILE A 424 -23.23 -28.20 -27.53
C ILE A 424 -24.51 -28.06 -26.73
N GLY A 425 -24.72 -26.90 -26.09
CA GLY A 425 -25.91 -26.62 -25.28
C GLY A 425 -27.18 -26.86 -26.08
N GLU A 426 -27.20 -26.48 -27.36
CA GLU A 426 -28.31 -26.78 -28.27
C GLU A 426 -28.53 -28.29 -28.45
N VAL A 427 -27.47 -29.05 -28.74
CA VAL A 427 -27.56 -30.52 -28.95
C VAL A 427 -27.96 -31.26 -27.66
N LEU A 428 -27.43 -30.85 -26.51
CA LEU A 428 -27.72 -31.49 -25.22
C LEU A 428 -29.10 -31.10 -24.69
N SER A 429 -29.58 -29.89 -24.99
CA SER A 429 -30.93 -29.45 -24.64
C SER A 429 -32.01 -30.32 -25.27
N PHE A 430 -31.75 -30.87 -26.48
CA PHE A 430 -32.62 -31.88 -27.10
C PHE A 430 -32.81 -33.13 -26.24
N PHE A 431 -31.81 -33.48 -25.42
CA PHE A 431 -31.86 -34.59 -24.47
C PHE A 431 -32.27 -34.16 -23.05
N GLY A 432 -32.67 -32.90 -22.85
CA GLY A 432 -33.03 -32.35 -21.54
C GLY A 432 -31.84 -32.10 -20.60
N ILE A 433 -30.63 -32.01 -21.15
CA ILE A 433 -29.40 -31.72 -20.39
C ILE A 433 -29.01 -30.26 -20.61
N GLU A 434 -28.98 -29.47 -19.54
CA GLU A 434 -28.55 -28.07 -19.58
C GLU A 434 -27.08 -27.93 -19.13
N ILE A 435 -26.29 -27.14 -19.88
CA ILE A 435 -24.95 -26.73 -19.46
C ILE A 435 -25.06 -25.34 -18.82
N ASP A 436 -24.70 -25.23 -17.55
CA ASP A 436 -24.53 -23.93 -16.89
C ASP A 436 -23.26 -23.25 -17.42
N LEU A 437 -23.38 -22.11 -18.10
CA LEU A 437 -22.23 -21.31 -18.58
C LEU A 437 -21.98 -20.07 -17.70
N SER A 438 -22.75 -19.90 -16.62
CA SER A 438 -22.68 -18.71 -15.75
C SER A 438 -21.41 -18.65 -14.89
N PHE A 439 -20.72 -19.77 -14.70
CA PHE A 439 -19.47 -19.85 -13.94
C PHE A 439 -18.26 -19.18 -14.63
N ALA A 440 -18.43 -18.68 -15.86
CA ALA A 440 -17.37 -18.14 -16.71
C ALA A 440 -17.21 -16.60 -16.67
N ASP A 441 -17.87 -15.88 -15.74
CA ASP A 441 -17.71 -14.43 -15.61
C ASP A 441 -16.48 -14.04 -14.76
N ASN A 442 -15.30 -14.33 -15.32
CA ASN A 442 -14.00 -13.95 -14.76
C ASN A 442 -13.67 -12.47 -14.97
N ILE A 443 -14.48 -11.73 -15.73
CA ILE A 443 -14.16 -10.35 -16.09
C ILE A 443 -14.12 -9.49 -14.82
N GLY A 444 -13.01 -8.79 -14.60
CA GLY A 444 -12.79 -7.97 -13.42
C GLY A 444 -12.32 -8.72 -12.18
N CYS A 445 -12.07 -10.02 -12.24
CA CYS A 445 -11.33 -10.70 -11.16
C CYS A 445 -9.86 -10.25 -11.15
N VAL A 446 -9.22 -10.35 -9.98
CA VAL A 446 -7.76 -10.27 -9.87
C VAL A 446 -7.16 -11.47 -10.60
N ARG A 447 -6.33 -11.24 -11.60
CA ARG A 447 -5.73 -12.31 -12.41
C ARG A 447 -4.37 -12.70 -11.83
N LEU A 448 -4.25 -13.97 -11.47
CA LEU A 448 -3.05 -14.55 -10.85
C LEU A 448 -2.62 -15.78 -11.64
N SER A 449 -1.32 -16.07 -11.73
CA SER A 449 -0.84 -17.33 -12.34
C SER A 449 -0.92 -18.52 -11.37
N GLN A 450 -0.95 -18.27 -10.07
CA GLN A 450 -1.02 -19.28 -9.01
C GLN A 450 -1.62 -18.70 -7.72
N LYS A 451 -1.87 -19.55 -6.71
CA LYS A 451 -2.45 -19.15 -5.42
C LYS A 451 -1.50 -18.35 -4.54
N THR A 452 -0.21 -18.64 -4.63
CA THR A 452 0.81 -18.00 -3.82
C THR A 452 1.32 -16.75 -4.54
N ILE A 453 1.43 -15.64 -3.80
CA ILE A 453 2.04 -14.40 -4.26
C ILE A 453 3.18 -14.04 -3.32
N THR A 454 4.26 -13.45 -3.84
CA THR A 454 5.42 -13.06 -3.02
C THR A 454 5.39 -11.61 -2.59
N GLU A 455 4.68 -10.77 -3.35
CA GLU A 455 4.56 -9.34 -3.10
C GLU A 455 3.10 -8.98 -2.83
N PRO A 456 2.82 -8.06 -1.88
CA PRO A 456 1.50 -7.46 -1.75
C PRO A 456 1.03 -6.91 -3.10
N THR A 457 -0.22 -7.13 -3.44
CA THR A 457 -0.81 -6.74 -4.72
C THR A 457 -1.94 -5.74 -4.47
N VAL A 458 -1.85 -4.55 -5.08
CA VAL A 458 -2.84 -3.49 -4.89
C VAL A 458 -3.71 -3.26 -6.12
N PHE A 459 -4.96 -2.90 -5.89
CA PHE A 459 -5.93 -2.59 -6.96
C PHE A 459 -7.02 -1.66 -6.48
N TYR A 460 -7.58 -0.88 -7.40
CA TYR A 460 -8.78 -0.11 -7.13
C TYR A 460 -10.01 -1.02 -7.23
N MET A 461 -10.78 -1.11 -6.15
CA MET A 461 -11.95 -1.98 -6.07
C MET A 461 -13.18 -1.32 -6.71
N ASN A 462 -14.02 -2.15 -7.32
CA ASN A 462 -15.41 -1.85 -7.65
C ASN A 462 -16.28 -3.02 -7.19
N GLY A 463 -16.88 -2.88 -6.00
CA GLY A 463 -17.56 -4.00 -5.33
C GLY A 463 -16.59 -5.13 -4.99
N ASN A 464 -16.87 -6.33 -5.50
CA ASN A 464 -16.04 -7.54 -5.31
C ASN A 464 -15.05 -7.80 -6.47
N ARG A 465 -14.82 -6.82 -7.34
CA ARG A 465 -13.99 -6.94 -8.54
C ARG A 465 -12.98 -5.78 -8.62
N VAL A 466 -11.96 -5.95 -9.45
CA VAL A 466 -11.03 -4.90 -9.88
C VAL A 466 -11.75 -3.96 -10.84
N ALA A 467 -11.73 -2.67 -10.54
CA ALA A 467 -12.30 -1.63 -11.39
C ALA A 467 -11.64 -1.63 -12.79
N GLN A 468 -12.43 -1.42 -13.84
CA GLN A 468 -11.91 -1.40 -15.22
C GLN A 468 -10.84 -0.32 -15.42
N ASN A 469 -11.01 0.82 -14.77
CA ASN A 469 -10.07 1.95 -14.77
C ASN A 469 -9.10 1.92 -13.56
N SER A 470 -8.90 0.76 -12.91
CA SER A 470 -8.03 0.64 -11.73
C SER A 470 -6.64 1.23 -11.99
N LYS A 471 -6.01 0.86 -13.11
CA LYS A 471 -4.69 1.37 -13.50
C LYS A 471 -4.70 2.84 -13.92
N ASP A 472 -5.85 3.41 -14.28
CA ASP A 472 -5.99 4.84 -14.55
C ASP A 472 -6.14 5.68 -13.28
N ILE A 473 -6.60 5.07 -12.18
CA ILE A 473 -6.73 5.77 -10.90
C ILE A 473 -5.44 5.64 -10.10
N ILE A 474 -4.96 4.40 -9.94
CA ILE A 474 -3.81 4.09 -9.08
C ILE A 474 -2.57 3.65 -9.85
N GLY A 475 -2.55 3.72 -11.18
CA GLY A 475 -1.31 3.47 -11.93
C GLY A 475 -0.26 4.54 -11.63
N ALA A 476 1.01 4.19 -11.87
CA ALA A 476 2.14 5.05 -11.55
C ALA A 476 2.03 6.42 -12.22
N GLY A 477 1.54 6.49 -13.46
CA GLY A 477 1.36 7.75 -14.19
C GLY A 477 0.35 8.70 -13.53
N SER A 478 -0.72 8.15 -12.96
CA SER A 478 -1.80 8.90 -12.30
C SER A 478 -1.40 9.32 -10.89
N LEU A 479 -0.82 8.40 -10.12
CA LEU A 479 -0.24 8.71 -8.82
C LEU A 479 0.86 9.75 -8.93
N TRP A 480 1.73 9.63 -9.95
CA TRP A 480 2.78 10.62 -10.21
C TRP A 480 2.19 12.01 -10.36
N GLN A 481 1.24 12.17 -11.28
CA GLN A 481 0.65 13.47 -11.59
C GLN A 481 -0.08 14.09 -10.41
N LYS A 482 -0.84 13.27 -9.66
CA LYS A 482 -1.66 13.74 -8.56
C LYS A 482 -0.85 14.01 -7.28
N TYR A 483 0.15 13.19 -6.98
CA TYR A 483 0.80 13.19 -5.68
C TYR A 483 2.29 13.56 -5.68
N HIS A 484 3.04 13.10 -6.67
CA HIS A 484 4.51 13.23 -6.66
C HIS A 484 5.00 14.47 -7.40
N ALA A 485 4.46 14.70 -8.60
CA ALA A 485 4.87 15.76 -9.50
C ALA A 485 4.85 17.16 -8.86
N PRO A 486 3.84 17.55 -8.05
CA PRO A 486 3.84 18.86 -7.40
C PRO A 486 5.05 19.12 -6.49
N SER A 487 5.77 18.09 -6.05
CA SER A 487 6.93 18.22 -5.14
C SER A 487 8.29 18.15 -5.83
N VAL A 488 8.34 18.06 -7.16
CA VAL A 488 9.58 17.94 -7.92
C VAL A 488 10.33 19.27 -7.94
N GLY A 489 11.59 19.27 -7.48
CA GLY A 489 12.40 20.49 -7.36
C GLY A 489 12.67 21.22 -8.68
N ALA A 490 12.64 20.52 -9.81
CA ALA A 490 12.79 21.12 -11.15
C ALA A 490 11.66 22.10 -11.52
N ARG A 491 10.49 21.99 -10.87
CA ARG A 491 9.34 22.84 -11.15
C ARG A 491 9.53 24.24 -10.58
N LEU A 492 9.00 25.25 -11.27
CA LEU A 492 9.18 26.66 -10.92
C LEU A 492 8.63 26.99 -9.52
N GLU A 493 7.60 26.28 -9.07
CA GLU A 493 7.02 26.48 -7.73
C GLU A 493 7.95 26.00 -6.60
N ASN A 494 8.88 25.10 -6.89
CA ASN A 494 9.78 24.46 -5.91
C ASN A 494 11.21 24.99 -5.96
N GLN A 495 11.50 25.96 -6.83
CA GLN A 495 12.80 26.63 -6.87
C GLN A 495 12.90 27.65 -5.73
N ALA A 496 13.99 27.57 -4.97
CA ALA A 496 14.18 28.35 -3.76
C ALA A 496 15.63 28.80 -3.54
N LYS A 497 15.77 29.87 -2.76
CA LYS A 497 17.01 30.23 -2.06
C LYS A 497 17.02 29.54 -0.70
N GLU A 498 18.16 28.96 -0.35
CA GLU A 498 18.41 28.31 0.93
C GLU A 498 19.37 29.16 1.74
N PHE A 499 18.98 29.44 2.97
CA PHE A 499 19.77 30.11 3.99
C PHE A 499 20.09 29.09 5.07
N GLU A 500 21.37 28.96 5.45
CA GLU A 500 21.83 27.96 6.41
C GLU A 500 22.39 28.64 7.66
N ASN A 501 22.00 28.13 8.83
CA ASN A 501 22.52 28.53 10.15
C ASN A 501 22.47 30.04 10.41
N VAL A 502 21.38 30.70 9.99
CA VAL A 502 21.18 32.12 10.24
C VAL A 502 20.92 32.34 11.72
N THR A 503 21.77 33.13 12.39
CA THR A 503 21.58 33.46 13.80
C THR A 503 20.57 34.59 13.96
N VAL A 504 19.49 34.34 14.69
CA VAL A 504 18.45 35.33 14.99
C VAL A 504 18.17 35.41 16.50
N PRO A 505 17.72 36.57 17.01
CA PRO A 505 17.11 36.64 18.33
C PRO A 505 15.92 35.67 18.37
N PHE A 506 15.87 34.83 19.40
CA PHE A 506 14.85 33.79 19.50
C PHE A 506 14.60 33.39 20.96
N GLY A 507 13.35 33.50 21.38
CA GLY A 507 12.92 33.19 22.75
C GLY A 507 11.98 31.99 22.83
N LEU A 508 11.48 31.75 24.05
CA LEU A 508 10.56 30.66 24.33
C LEU A 508 9.22 30.80 23.60
N ASP A 509 8.65 32.00 23.59
CA ASP A 509 7.37 32.23 22.92
C ASP A 509 7.50 31.99 21.41
N ASP A 510 8.61 32.43 20.80
CA ASP A 510 8.94 32.14 19.40
C ASP A 510 9.07 30.64 19.14
N PHE A 511 9.71 29.90 20.06
CA PHE A 511 9.84 28.45 19.95
C PHE A 511 8.48 27.76 19.91
N MET A 512 7.57 28.14 20.82
CA MET A 512 6.23 27.56 20.88
C MET A 512 5.42 27.85 19.60
N ASP A 513 5.57 29.04 19.04
CA ASP A 513 4.89 29.44 17.80
C ASP A 513 5.37 28.63 16.58
N VAL A 514 6.63 28.22 16.58
CA VAL A 514 7.28 27.49 15.47
C VAL A 514 7.08 25.97 15.58
N LEU A 515 6.92 25.42 16.79
CA LEU A 515 6.75 23.97 16.98
C LEU A 515 5.55 23.39 16.21
N GLU A 516 4.52 24.19 15.96
CA GLU A 516 3.29 23.76 15.27
C GLU A 516 3.38 23.88 13.74
N SER A 517 4.39 24.59 13.20
CA SER A 517 4.54 24.78 11.77
C SER A 517 5.96 25.08 11.30
N SER A 518 6.37 24.45 10.21
CA SER A 518 7.56 24.81 9.44
C SER A 518 7.43 26.08 8.60
N ARG A 519 6.26 26.71 8.50
CA ARG A 519 6.05 27.88 7.64
C ARG A 519 6.09 29.17 8.44
N ALA A 520 7.02 30.05 8.13
CA ALA A 520 7.20 31.35 8.78
C ALA A 520 7.26 32.48 7.74
N ARG A 521 7.12 33.74 8.18
CA ARG A 521 7.37 34.91 7.30
C ARG A 521 8.73 35.49 7.62
N THR A 522 9.41 35.99 6.60
CA THR A 522 10.58 36.86 6.82
C THR A 522 10.13 38.26 7.25
N SER A 523 11.04 39.03 7.86
CA SER A 523 10.83 40.46 8.13
C SER A 523 10.52 41.29 6.88
N ALA A 524 10.88 40.82 5.69
CA ALA A 524 10.54 41.44 4.40
C ALA A 524 9.12 41.07 3.90
N GLY A 525 8.43 40.15 4.57
CA GLY A 525 7.10 39.67 4.19
C GLY A 525 7.09 38.44 3.28
N ASP A 526 8.26 37.92 2.87
CA ASP A 526 8.37 36.72 2.05
C ASP A 526 8.01 35.46 2.85
N ASP A 527 7.37 34.49 2.19
CA ASP A 527 7.10 33.17 2.77
C ASP A 527 8.40 32.36 2.88
N ALA A 528 8.63 31.77 4.06
CA ALA A 528 9.77 30.95 4.39
C ALA A 528 9.34 29.55 4.87
N GLU A 529 10.09 28.53 4.47
CA GLU A 529 10.01 27.17 4.99
C GLU A 529 11.22 26.88 5.86
N LEU A 530 11.01 26.70 7.16
CA LEU A 530 12.01 26.28 8.12
C LEU A 530 12.39 24.82 7.85
N THR A 531 13.69 24.56 7.82
CA THR A 531 14.26 23.23 7.56
C THR A 531 14.96 22.67 8.80
N ASP A 532 15.62 23.54 9.56
CA ASP A 532 16.31 23.21 10.80
C ASP A 532 16.27 24.44 11.71
N LEU A 533 16.03 24.23 13.00
CA LEU A 533 16.08 25.26 14.01
C LEU A 533 16.79 24.71 15.24
N LYS A 534 17.83 25.40 15.70
CA LYS A 534 18.57 25.07 16.92
C LYS A 534 18.50 26.24 17.87
N TRP A 535 17.76 26.08 18.95
CA TRP A 535 17.60 27.13 19.95
C TRP A 535 18.39 26.81 21.21
N ASN A 536 19.23 27.75 21.64
CA ASN A 536 19.94 27.67 22.92
C ASN A 536 19.27 28.59 23.95
N PHE A 537 18.78 27.99 25.03
CA PHE A 537 18.03 28.67 26.09
C PHE A 537 18.81 29.79 26.78
N ALA A 538 20.12 29.61 27.00
CA ALA A 538 20.93 30.54 27.77
C ALA A 538 21.32 31.79 26.96
N LYS A 539 21.29 31.69 25.63
CA LYS A 539 21.78 32.75 24.73
C LYS A 539 20.67 33.62 24.14
N ASP A 540 19.39 33.25 24.32
CA ASP A 540 18.23 33.90 23.69
C ASP A 540 18.41 34.07 22.15
N LYS A 541 19.03 33.06 21.52
CA LYS A 541 19.36 33.02 20.09
C LYS A 541 19.09 31.64 19.53
N ALA A 542 18.66 31.61 18.27
CA ALA A 542 18.55 30.38 17.49
C ALA A 542 19.38 30.47 16.20
N GLU A 543 19.91 29.33 15.78
CA GLU A 543 20.39 29.11 14.42
C GLU A 543 19.25 28.52 13.60
N VAL A 544 18.88 29.20 12.52
CA VAL A 544 17.72 28.84 11.71
C VAL A 544 18.16 28.65 10.27
N SER A 545 17.80 27.50 9.70
CA SER A 545 17.96 27.23 8.28
C SER A 545 16.60 27.22 7.62
N TYR A 546 16.43 27.99 6.54
CA TYR A 546 15.15 28.15 5.88
C TYR A 546 15.27 28.33 4.37
N LYS A 547 14.16 28.08 3.66
CA LYS A 547 14.04 28.28 2.21
C LYS A 547 13.05 29.40 1.92
N THR A 548 13.37 30.28 0.98
CA THR A 548 12.40 31.24 0.42
C THR A 548 12.24 31.00 -1.08
N ARG A 549 11.02 31.17 -1.59
CA ARG A 549 10.71 30.91 -3.00
C ARG A 549 11.48 31.87 -3.91
N TYR A 550 12.19 31.31 -4.89
CA TYR A 550 12.94 32.10 -5.87
C TYR A 550 13.19 31.29 -7.15
N ILE A 551 12.69 31.80 -8.28
CA ILE A 551 12.86 31.16 -9.58
C ILE A 551 14.24 31.55 -10.15
N TYR A 552 15.15 30.58 -10.26
CA TYR A 552 16.50 30.77 -10.80
C TYR A 552 16.74 30.09 -12.15
N ALA A 553 15.88 29.16 -12.57
CA ALA A 553 16.03 28.41 -13.81
C ALA A 553 14.66 28.28 -14.53
N PRO A 554 14.17 29.35 -15.16
CA PRO A 554 12.87 29.34 -15.86
C PRO A 554 12.87 28.48 -17.13
N ASN A 555 14.05 28.15 -17.67
CA ASN A 555 14.20 27.46 -18.96
C ASN A 555 14.31 25.93 -18.84
N ILE A 556 14.12 25.35 -17.65
CA ILE A 556 14.13 23.89 -17.48
C ILE A 556 12.92 23.30 -18.19
N GLN A 557 13.18 22.34 -19.08
CA GLN A 557 12.14 21.58 -19.76
C GLN A 557 11.85 20.30 -18.97
N ILE A 558 10.57 20.01 -18.76
CA ILE A 558 10.10 18.82 -18.06
C ILE A 558 9.36 17.92 -19.05
N THR A 559 9.80 16.67 -19.17
CA THR A 559 9.18 15.66 -20.05
C THR A 559 8.67 14.48 -19.21
N LYS A 560 7.47 13.98 -19.52
CA LYS A 560 6.86 12.82 -18.85
C LYS A 560 6.85 11.61 -19.77
N THR A 561 7.26 10.46 -19.24
CA THR A 561 7.10 9.14 -19.86
C THR A 561 6.34 8.23 -18.90
N THR A 562 5.39 7.44 -19.39
CA THR A 562 4.66 6.44 -18.59
C THR A 562 4.70 5.13 -19.35
N THR A 563 5.00 4.04 -18.67
CA THR A 563 5.01 2.68 -19.24
C THR A 563 3.88 1.90 -18.63
#